data_AF-A0A0C2ZRY1-F1
#
_entry.id   AF-A0A0C2ZRY1-F1
#
_cell.length_a   1.000
_cell.length_b   1.000
_cell.length_c   1.000
_cell.angle_alpha   90.00
_cell.angle_beta   90.00
_cell.angle_gamma   90.00
#
_symmetry.space_group_name_H-M   'P 1'
#
loop_
_entity.id
_entity.type
_entity.pdbx_description
1 polymer ?
#
loop_
_entity_poly.entity_id
_entity_poly.type
_entity_poly.pdbx_seq_one_letter_code
_entity_poly.pdbx_strand_id
1 'polypeptide(L)'
;MKFFKIGSSPTTPQSAVSSAGGRPVTQYLHSTARHLQPPSSNTNEHDDQDYPPLTAPVAQTGASIPPFNHRRTPPIYFYEKGLAFYEFTNFSPHPVFYKGKRYPTSEHLFQAFKFIDDHPDVAESIRSCGERPVLAFDEAHRQQKWVRSDWRQVNVEKMEFALRLKFTQHPDLKAMLLGTGDAELIEDSPRDYFWGRGADYTGRNELGKALERLREELRHGDDPVRFPNVRRDTNRLSVQDLPSLVPNTITQSTQPAANRFSVALTSGVSASSHRSSKNGLCEFCLARPKYQNHPYCGRTCAAEATKLCSFCHSKRRNGKHPFCSKTCAAKAKQTNH
;
A
#
# COMPACT_ATOMS: atom_id res chain seq x y z
N MET A 1 -40.14 35.35 43.32
CA MET A 1 -40.15 36.78 43.70
C MET A 1 -38.72 37.32 43.62
N LYS A 2 -38.60 38.57 43.14
CA LYS A 2 -37.40 39.37 42.81
C LYS A 2 -36.83 39.23 41.38
N PHE A 3 -37.33 40.15 40.56
CA PHE A 3 -36.76 40.80 39.36
C PHE A 3 -35.33 41.36 39.62
N PHE A 4 -34.44 41.72 38.67
CA PHE A 4 -34.54 42.56 37.45
C PHE A 4 -33.26 42.45 36.55
N LYS A 5 -33.48 42.47 35.22
CA LYS A 5 -32.78 43.08 34.04
C LYS A 5 -31.24 43.23 33.91
N ILE A 6 -30.59 42.76 32.82
CA ILE A 6 -30.32 43.29 31.42
C ILE A 6 -29.06 44.19 31.28
N GLY A 7 -28.17 43.81 30.32
CA GLY A 7 -27.27 44.67 29.52
C GLY A 7 -25.88 44.93 30.14
N SER A 8 -24.73 45.00 29.45
CA SER A 8 -24.37 45.12 28.03
C SER A 8 -22.86 44.85 27.86
N SER A 9 -22.41 44.30 26.73
CA SER A 9 -21.03 44.49 26.18
C SER A 9 -20.98 45.83 25.40
N PRO A 10 -19.87 46.33 24.80
CA PRO A 10 -18.46 45.84 24.74
C PRO A 10 -17.38 46.95 24.97
N THR A 11 -16.11 46.59 25.17
CA THR A 11 -14.96 47.41 24.69
C THR A 11 -13.62 46.66 24.75
N THR A 12 -12.87 46.78 23.65
CA THR A 12 -11.48 46.35 23.34
C THR A 12 -10.43 47.08 24.21
N PRO A 13 -9.18 46.57 24.31
CA PRO A 13 -8.08 47.05 23.44
C PRO A 13 -7.14 45.90 22.96
N GLN A 14 -6.69 45.82 21.70
CA GLN A 14 -5.44 46.36 21.10
C GLN A 14 -4.27 46.47 22.10
N SER A 15 -3.00 46.11 21.86
CA SER A 15 -2.22 45.47 20.79
C SER A 15 -0.83 45.24 21.43
N ALA A 16 -0.14 44.12 21.18
CA ALA A 16 1.31 44.06 21.37
C ALA A 16 1.93 43.02 20.43
N VAL A 17 2.71 43.56 19.49
CA VAL A 17 3.58 42.88 18.53
C VAL A 17 4.89 42.52 19.22
N SER A 18 5.47 41.35 18.92
CA SER A 18 6.92 41.13 18.83
C SER A 18 7.29 39.74 18.26
N SER A 19 7.90 39.77 17.07
CA SER A 19 9.00 38.95 16.54
C SER A 19 9.07 37.45 16.92
N ALA A 20 8.82 36.53 15.98
CA ALA A 20 9.72 36.07 14.91
C ALA A 20 10.96 35.28 15.41
N GLY A 21 10.88 33.96 15.30
CA GLY A 21 11.99 33.02 15.48
C GLY A 21 11.92 31.92 14.42
N GLY A 22 12.37 32.23 13.20
CA GLY A 22 12.46 31.27 12.09
C GLY A 22 13.73 30.42 12.15
N ARG A 23 13.62 29.16 11.71
CA ARG A 23 14.73 28.23 11.44
C ARG A 23 14.48 27.49 10.11
N PRO A 24 15.52 26.97 9.45
CA PRO A 24 15.87 27.44 8.11
C PRO A 24 15.29 26.59 6.97
N VAL A 25 14.92 27.30 5.89
CA VAL A 25 14.64 26.77 4.56
C VAL A 25 15.96 26.56 3.84
N THR A 26 16.23 25.34 3.38
CA THR A 26 17.38 25.00 2.54
C THR A 26 17.23 25.66 1.16
N GLN A 27 18.18 26.52 0.82
CA GLN A 27 18.29 27.24 -0.45
C GLN A 27 18.62 26.27 -1.60
N TYR A 28 17.81 26.29 -2.67
CA TYR A 28 18.26 25.94 -4.02
C TYR A 28 18.41 27.23 -4.83
N LEU A 29 19.61 27.42 -5.36
CA LEU A 29 20.06 28.58 -6.14
C LEU A 29 19.20 28.80 -7.39
N HIS A 30 18.62 29.99 -7.53
CA HIS A 30 18.06 30.49 -8.78
C HIS A 30 19.16 31.20 -9.57
N SER A 31 19.44 30.68 -10.77
CA SER A 31 20.23 31.36 -11.79
C SER A 31 19.36 32.37 -12.53
N THR A 32 19.88 33.58 -12.70
CA THR A 32 19.19 34.76 -13.25
C THR A 32 18.80 34.60 -14.72
N ALA A 33 17.51 34.73 -15.02
CA ALA A 33 17.00 34.92 -16.38
C ALA A 33 17.27 36.36 -16.84
N ARG A 34 18.08 36.52 -17.90
CA ARG A 34 18.21 37.80 -18.62
C ARG A 34 17.10 37.92 -19.65
N HIS A 35 16.40 39.04 -19.55
CA HIS A 35 15.42 39.57 -20.49
C HIS A 35 16.06 39.78 -21.87
N LEU A 36 15.51 39.17 -22.92
CA LEU A 36 15.81 39.51 -24.31
C LEU A 36 14.48 39.87 -25.00
N GLN A 37 14.41 41.10 -25.49
CA GLN A 37 13.34 41.61 -26.35
C GLN A 37 13.52 41.10 -27.79
N PRO A 38 12.44 40.97 -28.58
CA PRO A 38 12.54 40.60 -29.99
C PRO A 38 12.82 41.83 -30.86
N PRO A 39 13.69 41.76 -31.89
CA PRO A 39 13.78 42.83 -32.86
C PRO A 39 12.75 42.65 -33.99
N SER A 40 12.28 43.81 -34.42
CA SER A 40 11.31 44.14 -35.45
C SER A 40 11.71 43.75 -36.87
N SER A 41 10.68 43.51 -37.68
CA SER A 41 10.67 43.42 -39.14
C SER A 41 11.08 44.74 -39.82
N ASN A 42 12.06 44.70 -40.72
CA ASN A 42 11.99 45.43 -41.99
C ASN A 42 12.94 44.89 -43.08
N THR A 43 12.55 45.17 -44.31
CA THR A 43 12.93 44.62 -45.61
C THR A 43 14.31 45.05 -46.16
N ASN A 44 14.98 44.18 -46.93
CA ASN A 44 15.40 44.45 -48.32
C ASN A 44 16.21 43.28 -48.92
N GLU A 45 16.07 43.16 -50.24
CA GLU A 45 16.44 42.06 -51.13
C GLU A 45 17.95 41.98 -51.48
N HIS A 46 18.31 40.80 -52.02
CA HIS A 46 19.48 40.44 -52.85
C HIS A 46 20.86 40.28 -52.19
N ASP A 47 21.28 39.02 -52.00
CA ASP A 47 22.42 38.45 -52.75
C ASP A 47 22.38 36.91 -52.73
N ASP A 48 22.33 36.31 -53.92
CA ASP A 48 22.37 34.86 -54.18
C ASP A 48 23.82 34.50 -54.52
N GLN A 49 24.54 33.81 -53.61
CA GLN A 49 25.59 32.85 -53.96
C GLN A 49 26.11 32.11 -52.71
N ASP A 50 26.47 30.83 -52.89
CA ASP A 50 27.10 29.89 -51.94
C ASP A 50 26.22 28.98 -51.05
N TYR A 51 25.37 28.16 -51.69
CA TYR A 51 25.03 26.84 -51.14
C TYR A 51 25.10 25.73 -52.19
N PRO A 52 25.98 24.71 -52.03
CA PRO A 52 25.95 23.52 -52.88
C PRO A 52 24.76 22.59 -52.51
N PRO A 53 24.21 21.83 -53.48
CA PRO A 53 23.01 21.03 -53.29
C PRO A 53 23.29 19.78 -52.45
N LEU A 54 22.51 19.57 -51.37
CA LEU A 54 22.52 18.34 -50.59
C LEU A 54 21.72 17.24 -51.31
N THR A 55 22.27 16.72 -52.40
CA THR A 55 21.92 15.39 -52.94
C THR A 55 23.10 14.46 -52.68
N ALA A 56 23.15 13.90 -51.48
CA ALA A 56 24.05 12.80 -51.14
C ALA A 56 23.27 11.46 -51.09
N PRO A 57 23.86 10.36 -51.57
CA PRO A 57 23.15 9.11 -51.81
C PRO A 57 22.86 8.33 -50.52
N VAL A 58 21.72 7.63 -50.51
CA VAL A 58 21.30 6.71 -49.44
C VAL A 58 22.26 5.51 -49.39
N ALA A 59 23.16 5.51 -48.42
CA ALA A 59 23.93 4.32 -48.06
C ALA A 59 23.11 3.46 -47.08
N GLN A 60 22.72 2.28 -47.53
CA GLN A 60 22.15 1.24 -46.66
C GLN A 60 23.26 0.69 -45.77
N THR A 61 23.35 1.18 -44.54
CA THR A 61 24.11 0.53 -43.47
C THR A 61 23.14 0.00 -42.43
N GLY A 62 22.88 -1.30 -42.48
CA GLY A 62 22.26 -2.04 -41.39
C GLY A 62 23.20 -2.04 -40.17
N ALA A 63 23.08 -1.02 -39.33
CA ALA A 63 23.64 -1.02 -37.99
C ALA A 63 22.47 -1.20 -37.03
N SER A 64 22.43 -2.37 -36.38
CA SER A 64 21.54 -2.66 -35.26
C SER A 64 21.70 -1.57 -34.21
N ILE A 65 20.68 -0.72 -34.08
CA ILE A 65 20.54 0.22 -32.98
C ILE A 65 20.56 -0.62 -31.69
N PRO A 66 21.57 -0.49 -30.81
CA PRO A 66 21.53 -1.15 -29.52
C PRO A 66 20.28 -0.66 -28.78
N PRO A 67 19.55 -1.53 -28.05
CA PRO A 67 18.34 -1.10 -27.37
C PRO A 67 18.66 0.10 -26.50
N PHE A 68 17.88 1.17 -26.64
CA PHE A 68 17.95 2.37 -25.79
C PHE A 68 18.02 1.90 -24.34
N ASN A 69 19.20 1.96 -23.74
CA ASN A 69 19.36 1.80 -22.30
C ASN A 69 18.74 3.05 -21.69
N HIS A 70 17.43 3.01 -21.45
CA HIS A 70 16.79 3.89 -20.50
C HIS A 70 17.60 3.77 -19.21
N ARG A 71 18.45 4.75 -18.89
CA ARG A 71 18.98 4.92 -17.55
C ARG A 71 17.74 5.08 -16.67
N ARG A 72 17.29 3.98 -16.06
CA ARG A 72 16.19 4.01 -15.11
C ARG A 72 16.61 4.98 -14.02
N THR A 73 15.84 6.03 -13.83
CA THR A 73 15.99 6.92 -12.69
C THR A 73 16.10 6.05 -11.43
N PRO A 74 17.09 6.28 -10.56
CA PRO A 74 17.27 5.45 -9.36
C PRO A 74 15.97 5.37 -8.56
N PRO A 75 15.67 4.22 -7.94
CA PRO A 75 14.49 4.09 -7.09
C PRO A 75 14.57 5.05 -5.89
N ILE A 76 13.42 5.59 -5.51
CA ILE A 76 13.25 6.43 -4.32
C ILE A 76 12.63 5.58 -3.22
N TYR A 77 13.35 5.49 -2.10
CA TYR A 77 12.91 4.77 -0.91
C TYR A 77 12.28 5.76 0.08
N PHE A 78 11.15 5.39 0.68
CA PHE A 78 10.49 6.19 1.70
C PHE A 78 9.87 5.30 2.78
N TYR A 79 10.07 5.64 4.05
CA TYR A 79 9.46 4.94 5.19
C TYR A 79 9.69 5.67 6.51
N GLU A 80 10.95 6.03 6.78
CA GLU A 80 11.36 6.50 8.11
C GLU A 80 11.02 7.97 8.35
N LYS A 81 10.46 8.25 9.53
CA LYS A 81 10.14 9.61 9.94
C LYS A 81 11.43 10.43 10.10
N GLY A 82 11.48 11.57 9.42
CA GLY A 82 12.64 12.47 9.45
C GLY A 82 13.63 12.25 8.30
N LEU A 83 13.43 11.22 7.47
CA LEU A 83 14.13 11.06 6.21
C LEU A 83 13.32 11.66 5.05
N ALA A 84 14.00 11.87 3.92
CA ALA A 84 13.40 12.39 2.71
C ALA A 84 12.22 11.53 2.25
N PHE A 85 11.20 12.19 1.68
CA PHE A 85 9.99 11.56 1.13
C PHE A 85 9.13 10.81 2.17
N TYR A 86 9.34 11.02 3.47
CA TYR A 86 8.42 10.50 4.50
C TYR A 86 6.97 10.95 4.26
N GLU A 87 6.81 12.11 3.63
CA GLU A 87 5.55 12.68 3.17
C GLU A 87 4.80 11.77 2.19
N PHE A 88 5.43 10.77 1.58
CA PHE A 88 4.74 9.80 0.72
C PHE A 88 4.01 8.73 1.51
N THR A 89 4.40 8.48 2.75
CA THR A 89 3.68 7.54 3.63
C THR A 89 2.27 8.06 3.93
N ASN A 90 1.30 7.14 4.08
CA ASN A 90 -0.02 7.46 4.59
C ASN A 90 -0.02 7.89 6.08
N PHE A 91 1.13 7.72 6.76
CA PHE A 91 1.35 8.09 8.16
C PHE A 91 1.85 9.53 8.33
N SER A 92 2.26 10.21 7.26
CA SER A 92 2.68 11.61 7.33
C SER A 92 1.55 12.52 7.85
N PRO A 93 1.85 13.57 8.65
CA PRO A 93 0.86 14.43 9.29
C PRO A 93 0.25 15.47 8.33
N HIS A 94 -0.36 15.00 7.25
CA HIS A 94 -1.07 15.81 6.26
C HIS A 94 -2.57 15.54 6.34
N PRO A 95 -3.36 16.47 6.91
CA PRO A 95 -4.79 16.28 7.05
C PRO A 95 -5.50 16.13 5.71
N VAL A 96 -6.53 15.30 5.68
CA VAL A 96 -7.35 15.05 4.50
C VAL A 96 -8.80 15.40 4.82
N PHE A 97 -9.45 16.15 3.95
CA PHE A 97 -10.88 16.45 4.03
C PHE A 97 -11.66 15.50 3.12
N TYR A 98 -12.66 14.84 3.67
CA TYR A 98 -13.56 13.95 2.93
C TYR A 98 -14.99 14.09 3.46
N LYS A 99 -15.94 14.34 2.55
CA LYS A 99 -17.37 14.56 2.86
C LYS A 99 -17.58 15.58 4.01
N GLY A 100 -16.88 16.72 3.93
CA GLY A 100 -16.98 17.79 4.93
C GLY A 100 -16.30 17.51 6.27
N LYS A 101 -15.64 16.35 6.43
CA LYS A 101 -14.95 15.97 7.68
C LYS A 101 -13.43 15.98 7.49
N ARG A 102 -12.72 16.52 8.49
CA ARG A 102 -11.25 16.45 8.58
C ARG A 102 -10.81 15.10 9.16
N TYR A 103 -9.83 14.49 8.52
CA TYR A 103 -9.07 13.34 8.99
C TYR A 103 -7.62 13.79 9.24
N PRO A 104 -7.01 13.49 10.40
CA PRO A 104 -5.65 13.95 10.72
C PRO A 104 -4.57 13.50 9.73
N THR A 105 -4.72 12.30 9.16
CA THR A 105 -3.84 11.75 8.12
C THR A 105 -4.66 10.93 7.12
N SER A 106 -4.08 10.61 5.96
CA SER A 106 -4.72 9.67 5.02
C SER A 106 -4.89 8.27 5.62
N GLU A 107 -4.06 7.87 6.60
CA GLU A 107 -4.26 6.63 7.35
C GLU A 107 -5.58 6.62 8.14
N HIS A 108 -5.96 7.74 8.77
CA HIS A 108 -7.24 7.83 9.47
C HIS A 108 -8.42 7.60 8.51
N LEU A 109 -8.36 8.22 7.32
CA LEU A 109 -9.38 8.04 6.31
C LEU A 109 -9.40 6.61 5.75
N PHE A 110 -8.22 6.03 5.50
CA PHE A 110 -8.09 4.66 5.02
C PHE A 110 -8.68 3.64 5.99
N GLN A 111 -8.39 3.78 7.29
CA GLN A 111 -8.95 2.93 8.32
C GLN A 111 -10.47 3.14 8.47
N ALA A 112 -10.96 4.38 8.35
CA ALA A 112 -12.40 4.66 8.38
C ALA A 112 -13.15 4.04 7.19
N PHE A 113 -12.56 3.94 5.99
CA PHE A 113 -13.20 3.31 4.83
C PHE A 113 -13.61 1.84 5.04
N LYS A 114 -13.03 1.16 6.02
CA LYS A 114 -13.46 -0.18 6.44
C LYS A 114 -14.87 -0.21 7.01
N PHE A 115 -15.37 0.92 7.49
CA PHE A 115 -16.58 1.02 8.32
C PHE A 115 -17.58 2.10 7.85
N ILE A 116 -17.17 3.09 7.04
CA ILE A 116 -18.01 4.26 6.70
C ILE A 116 -19.42 3.91 6.21
N ASP A 117 -19.58 2.83 5.44
CA ASP A 117 -20.87 2.46 4.84
C ASP A 117 -21.75 1.65 5.81
N ASP A 118 -21.17 0.70 6.55
CA ASP A 118 -21.92 -0.26 7.38
C ASP A 118 -21.96 0.11 8.88
N HIS A 119 -20.93 0.80 9.37
CA HIS A 119 -20.68 1.13 10.78
C HIS A 119 -20.13 2.57 10.92
N PRO A 120 -20.93 3.60 10.58
CA PRO A 120 -20.47 4.99 10.55
C PRO A 120 -20.05 5.56 11.91
N ASP A 121 -20.56 4.99 13.00
CA ASP A 121 -20.14 5.29 14.38
C ASP A 121 -18.70 4.85 14.66
N VAL A 122 -18.31 3.66 14.19
CA VAL A 122 -16.93 3.17 14.27
C VAL A 122 -16.00 4.02 13.42
N ALA A 123 -16.42 4.37 12.20
CA ALA A 123 -15.66 5.27 11.33
C ALA A 123 -15.42 6.64 11.98
N GLU A 124 -16.42 7.17 12.69
CA GLU A 124 -16.31 8.44 13.41
C GLU A 124 -15.37 8.35 14.61
N SER A 125 -15.40 7.23 15.34
CA SER A 125 -14.43 6.93 16.41
C SER A 125 -13.00 6.92 15.88
N ILE A 126 -12.75 6.22 14.77
CA ILE A 126 -11.42 6.15 14.12
C ILE A 126 -10.97 7.54 13.67
N ARG A 127 -11.86 8.34 13.08
CA ARG A 127 -11.55 9.70 12.64
C ARG A 127 -11.13 10.61 13.80
N SER A 128 -11.70 10.39 14.99
CA SER A 128 -11.56 11.28 16.15
C SER A 128 -10.64 10.75 17.25
N CYS A 129 -10.02 9.57 17.06
CA CYS A 129 -9.21 8.87 18.08
C CYS A 129 -7.86 9.54 18.43
N GLY A 130 -7.51 10.66 17.78
CA GLY A 130 -6.30 11.45 18.04
C GLY A 130 -5.62 11.89 16.75
N GLU A 131 -4.45 12.55 16.86
CA GLU A 131 -3.71 13.03 15.68
C GLU A 131 -2.68 12.00 15.17
N ARG A 132 -2.36 10.98 15.96
CA ARG A 132 -1.33 9.99 15.63
C ARG A 132 -1.92 8.86 14.77
N PRO A 133 -1.38 8.56 13.56
CA PRO A 133 -1.93 7.56 12.66
C PRO A 133 -2.00 6.14 13.25
N VAL A 134 -1.08 5.80 14.16
CA VAL A 134 -1.10 4.51 14.87
C VAL A 134 -2.38 4.30 15.68
N LEU A 135 -2.99 5.37 16.22
CA LEU A 135 -4.23 5.25 17.00
C LEU A 135 -5.40 4.86 16.11
N ALA A 136 -5.47 5.37 14.87
CA ALA A 136 -6.48 4.97 13.90
C ALA A 136 -6.33 3.51 13.49
N PHE A 137 -5.09 3.05 13.29
CA PHE A 137 -4.78 1.65 13.03
C PHE A 137 -5.25 0.76 14.20
N ASP A 138 -4.89 1.11 15.44
CA ASP A 138 -5.24 0.35 16.64
C ASP A 138 -6.76 0.33 16.90
N GLU A 139 -7.46 1.44 16.71
CA GLU A 139 -8.92 1.50 16.82
C GLU A 139 -9.58 0.61 15.78
N ALA A 140 -9.20 0.72 14.51
CA ALA A 140 -9.73 -0.16 13.46
C ALA A 140 -9.42 -1.64 13.74
N HIS A 141 -8.24 -1.94 14.31
CA HIS A 141 -7.87 -3.29 14.70
C HIS A 141 -8.73 -3.85 15.84
N ARG A 142 -9.17 -3.02 16.79
CA ARG A 142 -10.12 -3.46 17.82
C ARG A 142 -11.51 -3.79 17.25
N GLN A 143 -11.85 -3.21 16.10
CA GLN A 143 -13.17 -3.33 15.47
C GLN A 143 -13.19 -4.31 14.29
N GLN A 144 -12.21 -5.21 14.17
CA GLN A 144 -12.04 -6.08 13.00
C GLN A 144 -13.27 -6.91 12.62
N LYS A 145 -14.11 -7.26 13.60
CA LYS A 145 -15.37 -8.00 13.38
C LYS A 145 -16.41 -7.23 12.56
N TRP A 146 -16.26 -5.91 12.45
CA TRP A 146 -17.17 -4.99 11.76
C TRP A 146 -16.61 -4.48 10.42
N VAL A 147 -15.44 -4.96 10.00
CA VAL A 147 -14.85 -4.56 8.72
C VAL A 147 -15.75 -5.06 7.59
N ARG A 148 -16.04 -4.17 6.64
CA ARG A 148 -16.80 -4.48 5.41
C ARG A 148 -16.31 -5.77 4.74
N SER A 149 -17.25 -6.57 4.27
CA SER A 149 -16.98 -7.93 3.78
C SER A 149 -16.10 -8.00 2.52
N ASP A 150 -16.12 -6.95 1.70
CA ASP A 150 -15.36 -6.81 0.45
C ASP A 150 -14.01 -6.09 0.63
N TRP A 151 -13.56 -5.85 1.87
CA TRP A 151 -12.37 -5.04 2.15
C TRP A 151 -11.13 -5.49 1.37
N ARG A 152 -10.94 -6.81 1.23
CA ARG A 152 -9.79 -7.38 0.49
C ARG A 152 -9.80 -7.04 -1.00
N GLN A 153 -10.97 -6.82 -1.57
CA GLN A 153 -11.14 -6.48 -2.97
C GLN A 153 -10.96 -4.99 -3.22
N VAL A 154 -11.33 -4.15 -2.24
CA VAL A 154 -11.37 -2.68 -2.40
C VAL A 154 -10.24 -1.92 -1.70
N ASN A 155 -9.41 -2.57 -0.87
CA ASN A 155 -8.38 -1.89 -0.08
C ASN A 155 -7.41 -1.04 -0.92
N VAL A 156 -6.94 -1.53 -2.07
CA VAL A 156 -6.05 -0.78 -2.97
C VAL A 156 -6.75 0.47 -3.51
N GLU A 157 -7.99 0.33 -3.98
CA GLU A 157 -8.80 1.46 -4.46
C GLU A 157 -9.04 2.50 -3.36
N LYS A 158 -9.35 2.07 -2.14
CA LYS A 158 -9.56 2.97 -0.99
C LYS A 158 -8.28 3.68 -0.58
N MET A 159 -7.11 3.03 -0.66
CA MET A 159 -5.82 3.69 -0.43
C MET A 159 -5.52 4.71 -1.52
N GLU A 160 -5.68 4.34 -2.80
CA GLU A 160 -5.51 5.27 -3.94
C GLU A 160 -6.40 6.50 -3.79
N PHE A 161 -7.65 6.30 -3.37
CA PHE A 161 -8.58 7.39 -3.13
C PHE A 161 -8.12 8.31 -1.98
N ALA A 162 -7.64 7.73 -0.86
CA ALA A 162 -7.10 8.51 0.26
C ALA A 162 -5.83 9.28 -0.13
N LEU A 163 -4.93 8.66 -0.89
CA LEU A 163 -3.72 9.29 -1.43
C LEU A 163 -4.07 10.40 -2.40
N ARG A 164 -5.01 10.18 -3.32
CA ARG A 164 -5.49 11.20 -4.24
C ARG A 164 -5.94 12.44 -3.47
N LEU A 165 -6.83 12.29 -2.50
CA LEU A 165 -7.30 13.42 -1.69
C LEU A 165 -6.14 14.13 -0.99
N LYS A 166 -5.20 13.38 -0.40
CA LYS A 166 -4.00 13.96 0.21
C LYS A 166 -3.19 14.78 -0.80
N PHE A 167 -2.76 14.18 -1.90
CA PHE A 167 -1.88 14.86 -2.85
C PHE A 167 -2.59 15.98 -3.62
N THR A 168 -3.91 15.93 -3.84
CA THR A 168 -4.63 17.05 -4.49
C THR A 168 -4.95 18.20 -3.54
N GLN A 169 -5.05 17.94 -2.24
CA GLN A 169 -5.29 18.98 -1.22
C GLN A 169 -4.00 19.67 -0.74
N HIS A 170 -2.83 19.09 -1.02
CA HIS A 170 -1.52 19.62 -0.62
C HIS A 170 -0.64 19.86 -1.86
N PRO A 171 -0.63 21.09 -2.42
CA PRO A 171 0.08 21.39 -3.68
C PRO A 171 1.58 21.13 -3.65
N ASP A 172 2.22 21.29 -2.50
CA ASP A 172 3.62 20.96 -2.24
C ASP A 172 3.88 19.46 -2.38
N LEU A 173 3.01 18.62 -1.83
CA LEU A 173 3.10 17.16 -2.00
C LEU A 173 2.84 16.74 -3.45
N LYS A 174 1.87 17.37 -4.13
CA LYS A 174 1.64 17.16 -5.57
C LYS A 174 2.91 17.44 -6.37
N ALA A 175 3.53 18.60 -6.12
CA ALA A 175 4.77 18.99 -6.79
C ALA A 175 5.91 18.02 -6.47
N MET A 176 6.03 17.58 -5.21
CA MET A 176 7.02 16.59 -4.79
C MET A 176 6.84 15.25 -5.51
N LEU A 177 5.61 14.75 -5.61
CA LEU A 177 5.29 13.50 -6.32
C LEU A 177 5.59 13.60 -7.81
N LEU A 178 5.19 14.69 -8.47
CA LEU A 178 5.50 14.92 -9.88
C LEU A 178 7.01 15.07 -10.13
N GLY A 179 7.72 15.72 -9.19
CA GLY A 179 9.16 15.94 -9.22
C GLY A 179 10.01 14.66 -9.13
N THR A 180 9.41 13.53 -8.75
CA THR A 180 10.08 12.21 -8.79
C THR A 180 10.40 11.72 -10.21
N GLY A 181 9.84 12.37 -11.24
CA GLY A 181 10.01 11.94 -12.62
C GLY A 181 9.50 10.52 -12.79
N ASP A 182 10.26 9.66 -13.47
CA ASP A 182 9.92 8.25 -13.68
C ASP A 182 10.60 7.31 -12.69
N ALA A 183 11.08 7.83 -11.55
CA ALA A 183 11.66 7.00 -10.50
C ALA A 183 10.65 5.98 -9.97
N GLU A 184 11.12 4.75 -9.71
CA GLU A 184 10.34 3.75 -8.97
C GLU A 184 10.20 4.21 -7.52
N LEU A 185 8.98 4.16 -6.97
CA LEU A 185 8.70 4.55 -5.59
C LEU A 185 8.57 3.30 -4.75
N ILE A 186 9.43 3.16 -3.73
CA ILE A 186 9.49 1.98 -2.87
C ILE A 186 9.20 2.38 -1.44
N GLU A 187 8.08 1.89 -0.91
CA GLU A 187 7.80 1.92 0.51
C GLU A 187 8.75 0.91 1.18
N ASP A 188 9.69 1.44 1.97
CA ASP A 188 10.83 0.72 2.51
C ASP A 188 10.55 0.08 3.89
N SER A 189 9.28 -0.22 4.19
CA SER A 189 8.91 -0.87 5.45
C SER A 189 9.48 -2.29 5.50
N PRO A 190 10.27 -2.62 6.53
CA PRO A 190 10.71 -3.99 6.75
C PRO A 190 9.59 -4.86 7.35
N ARG A 191 8.45 -4.26 7.72
CA ARG A 191 7.38 -4.95 8.45
C ARG A 191 6.15 -5.24 7.59
N ASP A 192 5.87 -4.39 6.61
CA ASP A 192 4.67 -4.52 5.79
C ASP A 192 5.00 -5.15 4.44
N TYR A 193 4.61 -6.40 4.26
CA TYR A 193 4.83 -7.12 3.01
C TYR A 193 3.85 -6.70 1.90
N PHE A 194 2.65 -6.21 2.25
CA PHE A 194 1.63 -5.88 1.26
C PHE A 194 1.82 -4.44 0.76
N TRP A 195 1.85 -3.47 1.67
CA TRP A 195 2.02 -2.07 1.29
C TRP A 195 3.48 -1.71 1.00
N GLY A 196 4.41 -2.39 1.67
CA GLY A 196 5.85 -2.19 1.56
C GLY A 196 6.60 -3.29 0.86
N ARG A 197 7.92 -3.17 0.87
CA ARG A 197 8.85 -4.18 0.34
C ARG A 197 9.13 -5.34 1.31
N GLY A 198 8.74 -5.24 2.58
CA GLY A 198 8.93 -6.28 3.60
C GLY A 198 10.39 -6.58 3.95
N ALA A 199 10.59 -7.44 4.95
CA ALA A 199 11.89 -7.75 5.54
C ALA A 199 12.89 -8.42 4.55
N ASP A 200 12.38 -9.15 3.57
CA ASP A 200 13.20 -9.84 2.56
C ASP A 200 13.25 -9.09 1.21
N TYR A 201 12.70 -7.88 1.17
CA TYR A 201 12.63 -7.03 -0.02
C TYR A 201 11.81 -7.59 -1.20
N THR A 202 10.99 -8.62 -0.95
CA THR A 202 10.12 -9.23 -1.98
C THR A 202 8.64 -8.87 -1.83
N GLY A 203 8.33 -7.98 -0.89
CA GLY A 203 7.01 -7.43 -0.65
C GLY A 203 6.40 -6.77 -1.88
N ARG A 204 5.08 -6.65 -1.87
CA ARG A 204 4.31 -6.21 -3.01
C ARG A 204 4.48 -4.72 -3.31
N ASN A 205 4.90 -3.91 -2.34
CA ASN A 205 5.07 -2.46 -2.51
C ASN A 205 3.81 -1.80 -3.13
N GLU A 206 2.61 -2.19 -2.69
CA GLU A 206 1.38 -1.66 -3.26
C GLU A 206 1.21 -0.15 -3.01
N LEU A 207 1.84 0.40 -1.96
CA LEU A 207 1.77 1.84 -1.67
C LEU A 207 2.59 2.64 -2.69
N GLY A 208 3.82 2.20 -2.96
CA GLY A 208 4.67 2.79 -3.99
C GLY A 208 4.00 2.75 -5.36
N LYS A 209 3.46 1.59 -5.75
CA LYS A 209 2.72 1.44 -7.01
C LYS A 209 1.45 2.31 -7.07
N ALA A 210 0.74 2.50 -5.96
CA ALA A 210 -0.42 3.39 -5.90
C ALA A 210 -0.03 4.85 -6.12
N LEU A 211 1.09 5.30 -5.53
CA LEU A 211 1.65 6.64 -5.75
C LEU A 211 2.10 6.84 -7.20
N GLU A 212 2.71 5.84 -7.83
CA GLU A 212 3.09 5.90 -9.25
C GLU A 212 1.88 6.03 -10.17
N ARG A 213 0.80 5.27 -9.90
CA ARG A 213 -0.46 5.41 -10.65
C ARG A 213 -1.07 6.81 -10.47
N LEU A 214 -1.08 7.32 -9.23
CA LEU A 214 -1.53 8.68 -8.94
C LEU A 214 -0.64 9.74 -9.62
N ARG A 215 0.68 9.53 -9.66
CA ARG A 215 1.62 10.41 -10.35
C ARG A 215 1.29 10.50 -11.84
N GLU A 216 1.07 9.35 -12.48
CA GLU A 216 0.72 9.32 -13.91
C GLU A 216 -0.61 10.02 -14.17
N GLU A 217 -1.56 9.84 -13.26
CA GLU A 217 -2.84 10.53 -13.34
C GLU A 217 -2.70 12.05 -13.23
N LEU A 218 -1.93 12.54 -12.26
CA LEU A 218 -1.75 13.97 -12.05
C LEU A 218 -0.97 14.65 -13.19
N ARG A 219 -0.20 13.89 -13.99
CA ARG A 219 0.51 14.40 -15.18
C ARG A 219 -0.42 14.72 -16.34
N HIS A 220 -1.50 13.95 -16.51
CA HIS A 220 -2.42 14.11 -17.63
C HIS A 220 -3.48 15.20 -17.41
N GLY A 221 -3.41 15.93 -16.28
CA GLY A 221 -4.52 16.74 -15.80
C GLY A 221 -5.68 15.83 -15.38
N ASP A 222 -6.73 16.38 -14.75
CA ASP A 222 -7.92 15.61 -14.34
C ASP A 222 -8.75 15.12 -15.55
N ASP A 223 -8.13 14.74 -16.67
CA ASP A 223 -8.74 14.27 -17.91
C ASP A 223 -9.17 12.80 -17.73
N PRO A 224 -10.48 12.52 -17.59
CA PRO A 224 -10.99 11.20 -17.19
C PRO A 224 -10.84 10.12 -18.27
N VAL A 225 -10.29 10.44 -19.45
CA VAL A 225 -10.39 9.60 -20.65
C VAL A 225 -9.19 8.66 -20.86
N ARG A 226 -8.12 8.75 -20.05
CA ARG A 226 -6.85 8.06 -20.39
C ARG A 226 -6.24 7.16 -19.33
N PHE A 227 -7.04 6.42 -18.56
CA PHE A 227 -6.50 5.30 -17.78
C PHE A 227 -6.77 3.97 -18.46
N PRO A 228 -5.72 3.25 -18.93
CA PRO A 228 -5.89 1.84 -19.21
C PRO A 228 -6.37 1.18 -17.92
N ASN A 229 -7.36 0.30 -18.06
CA ASN A 229 -7.88 -0.53 -16.98
C ASN A 229 -6.74 -1.49 -16.54
N VAL A 230 -5.74 -0.96 -15.81
CA VAL A 230 -4.62 -1.74 -15.28
C VAL A 230 -5.27 -2.71 -14.32
N ARG A 231 -5.29 -3.98 -14.70
CA ARG A 231 -5.88 -5.04 -13.88
C ARG A 231 -5.23 -4.99 -12.50
N ARG A 232 -6.00 -4.53 -11.51
CA ARG A 232 -5.61 -4.54 -10.11
C ARG A 232 -5.46 -6.02 -9.75
N ASP A 233 -4.24 -6.49 -9.57
CA ASP A 233 -3.95 -7.88 -9.22
C ASP A 233 -4.27 -8.14 -7.73
N THR A 234 -5.50 -7.84 -7.33
CA THR A 234 -6.05 -8.04 -5.97
C THR A 234 -6.42 -9.50 -5.74
N ASN A 235 -6.57 -10.29 -6.82
CA ASN A 235 -6.92 -11.71 -6.77
C ASN A 235 -5.75 -12.66 -6.42
N ARG A 236 -4.54 -12.13 -6.20
CA ARG A 236 -3.36 -12.89 -5.78
C ARG A 236 -2.98 -12.56 -4.34
N LEU A 237 -3.91 -12.76 -3.40
CA LEU A 237 -3.59 -12.74 -1.97
C LEU A 237 -2.98 -14.09 -1.58
N SER A 238 -1.69 -14.09 -1.28
CA SER A 238 -0.94 -15.22 -0.74
C SER A 238 -1.20 -15.32 0.77
N VAL A 239 -1.11 -16.53 1.34
CA VAL A 239 -1.17 -16.75 2.80
C VAL A 239 -0.09 -15.95 3.56
N GLN A 240 0.92 -15.47 2.85
CA GLN A 240 1.98 -14.59 3.38
C GLN A 240 1.52 -13.14 3.63
N ASP A 241 0.38 -12.71 3.09
CA ASP A 241 -0.17 -11.35 3.25
C ASP A 241 -0.92 -11.16 4.60
N LEU A 242 -1.00 -12.22 5.42
CA LEU A 242 -1.82 -12.24 6.65
C LEU A 242 -1.27 -11.43 7.85
N PRO A 243 0.05 -11.32 8.11
CA PRO A 243 0.51 -10.58 9.28
C PRO A 243 0.23 -9.07 9.22
N SER A 244 0.18 -8.47 8.03
CA SER A 244 -0.15 -7.05 7.86
C SER A 244 -1.66 -6.77 7.93
N LEU A 245 -2.50 -7.79 7.76
CA LEU A 245 -3.96 -7.64 7.72
C LEU A 245 -4.64 -8.00 9.05
N VAL A 246 -4.00 -8.82 9.90
CA VAL A 246 -4.31 -8.98 11.33
C VAL A 246 -3.06 -9.58 12.04
N PRO A 247 -2.55 -9.00 13.14
CA PRO A 247 -1.88 -9.88 14.10
C PRO A 247 -2.16 -9.63 15.60
N ASN A 248 -2.51 -10.75 16.24
CA ASN A 248 -2.24 -11.25 17.58
C ASN A 248 -2.76 -10.52 18.84
N THR A 249 -3.87 -11.04 19.36
CA THR A 249 -4.21 -11.04 20.79
C THR A 249 -3.26 -11.96 21.58
N ILE A 250 -2.56 -11.38 22.55
CA ILE A 250 -2.02 -12.09 23.70
C ILE A 250 -3.21 -12.45 24.58
N THR A 251 -3.49 -13.74 24.76
CA THR A 251 -4.48 -14.19 25.76
C THR A 251 -3.76 -14.96 26.84
N GLN A 252 -3.74 -14.37 28.04
CA GLN A 252 -3.36 -15.05 29.28
C GLN A 252 -4.31 -16.22 29.57
N SER A 253 -3.68 -17.26 30.08
CA SER A 253 -4.24 -18.52 30.55
C SER A 253 -5.28 -18.33 31.65
N THR A 254 -6.45 -18.96 31.46
CA THR A 254 -7.21 -19.58 32.55
C THR A 254 -7.93 -20.82 32.01
N GLN A 255 -7.50 -22.01 32.47
CA GLN A 255 -8.33 -23.22 32.38
C GLN A 255 -9.42 -23.20 33.47
N PRO A 256 -10.49 -23.99 33.32
CA PRO A 256 -10.45 -25.25 34.07
C PRO A 256 -11.16 -26.46 33.42
N ALA A 257 -10.65 -27.61 33.87
CA ALA A 257 -11.33 -28.84 34.27
C ALA A 257 -12.07 -29.71 33.23
N ALA A 258 -11.52 -30.92 33.12
CA ALA A 258 -12.07 -32.09 32.49
C ALA A 258 -13.39 -32.55 33.13
N ASN A 259 -14.27 -33.11 32.31
CA ASN A 259 -15.13 -34.20 32.77
C ASN A 259 -15.22 -35.29 31.69
N ARG A 260 -14.85 -36.50 32.10
CA ARG A 260 -14.91 -37.74 31.34
C ARG A 260 -16.33 -38.28 31.38
N PHE A 261 -16.87 -38.69 30.24
CA PHE A 261 -17.77 -39.83 30.16
C PHE A 261 -17.50 -40.59 28.86
N SER A 262 -17.18 -41.88 29.02
CA SER A 262 -16.96 -42.85 27.94
C SER A 262 -18.24 -43.62 27.69
N VAL A 263 -18.62 -43.80 26.43
CA VAL A 263 -19.37 -44.99 25.98
C VAL A 263 -18.79 -45.40 24.62
N ALA A 264 -18.32 -46.65 24.55
CA ALA A 264 -17.83 -47.29 23.35
C ALA A 264 -18.98 -47.95 22.60
N LEU A 265 -18.99 -47.84 21.26
CA LEU A 265 -19.62 -48.82 20.39
C LEU A 265 -18.77 -49.02 19.13
N THR A 266 -18.54 -50.29 18.85
CA THR A 266 -17.73 -50.90 17.79
C THR A 266 -18.44 -50.91 16.44
N SER A 267 -17.71 -50.72 15.34
CA SER A 267 -17.75 -51.57 14.13
C SER A 267 -16.83 -50.98 13.05
N GLY A 268 -16.00 -51.84 12.45
CA GLY A 268 -14.88 -51.48 11.61
C GLY A 268 -15.22 -51.14 10.17
N VAL A 269 -14.33 -50.32 9.59
CA VAL A 269 -13.99 -50.31 8.17
C VAL A 269 -12.50 -49.96 8.06
N SER A 270 -11.83 -50.57 7.08
CA SER A 270 -10.40 -50.56 6.79
C SER A 270 -9.68 -49.24 7.08
N ALA A 271 -8.68 -49.31 7.96
CA ALA A 271 -7.85 -48.19 8.36
C ALA A 271 -6.96 -47.71 7.19
N SER A 272 -7.46 -46.75 6.40
CA SER A 272 -6.56 -45.76 5.82
C SER A 272 -5.92 -44.99 6.97
N SER A 273 -4.60 -45.01 7.06
CA SER A 273 -3.81 -44.33 8.08
C SER A 273 -4.26 -42.87 8.18
N HIS A 274 -5.09 -42.57 9.18
CA HIS A 274 -5.57 -41.21 9.43
C HIS A 274 -4.43 -40.41 10.02
N ARG A 275 -3.68 -39.75 9.15
CA ARG A 275 -2.64 -38.79 9.52
C ARG A 275 -3.31 -37.57 10.12
N SER A 276 -3.41 -37.54 11.44
CA SER A 276 -3.82 -36.34 12.17
C SER A 276 -2.77 -35.25 11.99
N SER A 277 -3.22 -33.99 11.86
CA SER A 277 -2.30 -32.85 11.79
C SER A 277 -1.44 -32.80 13.05
N LYS A 278 -0.13 -32.69 12.88
CA LYS A 278 0.85 -32.69 13.98
C LYS A 278 0.56 -31.62 15.05
N ASN A 279 -0.15 -30.56 14.69
CA ASN A 279 -0.41 -29.41 15.56
C ASN A 279 -1.90 -29.21 15.88
N GLY A 280 -2.78 -30.16 15.51
CA GLY A 280 -4.23 -30.03 15.72
C GLY A 280 -4.91 -28.91 14.90
N LEU A 281 -4.19 -28.33 13.94
CA LEU A 281 -4.62 -27.25 13.06
C LEU A 281 -4.65 -27.74 11.60
N CYS A 282 -5.47 -27.13 10.75
CA CYS A 282 -5.50 -27.46 9.33
C CYS A 282 -4.11 -27.26 8.69
N GLU A 283 -3.51 -28.28 8.08
CA GLU A 283 -2.17 -28.21 7.46
C GLU A 283 -2.10 -27.23 6.27
N PHE A 284 -3.25 -26.77 5.76
CA PHE A 284 -3.35 -25.79 4.68
C PHE A 284 -3.62 -24.36 5.16
N CYS A 285 -4.66 -24.15 5.95
CA CYS A 285 -5.09 -22.80 6.37
C CYS A 285 -4.78 -22.48 7.83
N LEU A 286 -4.24 -23.43 8.59
CA LEU A 286 -3.91 -23.35 10.02
C LEU A 286 -5.08 -22.96 10.94
N ALA A 287 -6.32 -22.93 10.42
CA ALA A 287 -7.51 -22.79 11.24
C ALA A 287 -7.82 -24.10 11.98
N ARG A 288 -8.52 -23.99 13.11
CA ARG A 288 -9.04 -25.17 13.83
C ARG A 288 -9.97 -25.95 12.90
N PRO A 289 -9.67 -27.24 12.61
CA PRO A 289 -10.51 -28.04 11.74
C PRO A 289 -11.92 -28.16 12.31
N LYS A 290 -12.94 -28.00 11.45
CA LYS A 290 -14.33 -28.28 11.81
C LYS A 290 -14.54 -29.77 12.13
N TYR A 291 -13.71 -30.64 11.53
CA TYR A 291 -13.71 -32.08 11.74
C TYR A 291 -12.46 -32.49 12.53
N GLN A 292 -12.65 -33.08 13.70
CA GLN A 292 -11.55 -33.62 14.50
C GLN A 292 -10.91 -34.82 13.78
N ASN A 293 -9.59 -35.00 13.95
CA ASN A 293 -8.78 -36.08 13.36
C ASN A 293 -8.56 -36.03 11.83
N HIS A 294 -8.87 -34.92 11.16
CA HIS A 294 -8.53 -34.71 9.75
C HIS A 294 -7.47 -33.61 9.60
N PRO A 295 -6.44 -33.78 8.75
CA PRO A 295 -5.37 -32.79 8.61
C PRO A 295 -5.84 -31.49 7.96
N TYR A 296 -7.06 -31.44 7.41
CA TYR A 296 -7.61 -30.25 6.76
C TYR A 296 -9.02 -29.92 7.27
N CYS A 297 -9.36 -28.62 7.35
CA CYS A 297 -10.65 -28.15 7.87
C CYS A 297 -11.85 -28.34 6.92
N GLY A 298 -11.60 -28.74 5.67
CA GLY A 298 -12.64 -28.99 4.67
C GLY A 298 -12.07 -29.48 3.34
N ARG A 299 -12.96 -29.89 2.42
CA ARG A 299 -12.59 -30.45 1.10
C ARG A 299 -11.78 -29.48 0.25
N THR A 300 -12.09 -28.18 0.32
CA THR A 300 -11.35 -27.13 -0.39
C THR A 300 -9.91 -27.04 0.09
N CYS A 301 -9.68 -27.03 1.41
CA CYS A 301 -8.33 -27.00 1.98
C CYS A 301 -7.54 -28.27 1.66
N ALA A 302 -8.19 -29.43 1.68
CA ALA A 302 -7.57 -30.68 1.25
C ALA A 302 -7.16 -30.64 -0.23
N ALA A 303 -8.04 -30.14 -1.11
CA ALA A 303 -7.76 -30.02 -2.54
C ALA A 303 -6.64 -29.02 -2.84
N GLU A 304 -6.62 -27.85 -2.19
CA GLU A 304 -5.57 -26.86 -2.38
C GLU A 304 -4.22 -27.32 -1.80
N ALA A 305 -4.22 -28.07 -0.69
CA ALA A 305 -3.00 -28.62 -0.11
C ALA A 305 -2.24 -29.55 -1.08
N THR A 306 -2.96 -30.31 -1.92
CA THR A 306 -2.31 -31.18 -2.92
C THR A 306 -1.48 -30.42 -3.95
N LYS A 307 -1.73 -29.11 -4.13
CA LYS A 307 -1.05 -28.25 -5.10
C LYS A 307 0.21 -27.59 -4.53
N LEU A 308 0.47 -27.74 -3.24
CA LEU A 308 1.61 -27.14 -2.55
C LEU A 308 2.80 -28.11 -2.45
N CYS A 309 3.99 -27.55 -2.32
CA CYS A 309 5.20 -28.32 -2.08
C CYS A 309 5.18 -28.91 -0.66
N SER A 310 5.39 -30.22 -0.53
CA SER A 310 5.39 -30.90 0.77
C SER A 310 6.57 -30.54 1.70
N PHE A 311 7.50 -29.68 1.25
CA PHE A 311 8.64 -29.22 2.06
C PHE A 311 8.53 -27.73 2.40
N CYS A 312 8.42 -26.86 1.39
CA CYS A 312 8.37 -25.41 1.60
C CYS A 312 6.97 -24.79 1.50
N HIS A 313 5.93 -25.60 1.25
CA HIS A 313 4.53 -25.20 1.16
C HIS A 313 4.23 -24.12 0.10
N SER A 314 5.18 -23.85 -0.80
CA SER A 314 4.99 -22.96 -1.96
C SER A 314 4.28 -23.69 -3.10
N LYS A 315 3.61 -22.93 -3.98
CA LYS A 315 2.91 -23.49 -5.16
C LYS A 315 3.90 -24.26 -6.05
N ARG A 316 3.53 -25.48 -6.42
CA ARG A 316 4.35 -26.31 -7.30
C ARG A 316 4.30 -25.77 -8.73
N ARG A 317 5.47 -25.72 -9.39
CA ARG A 317 5.54 -25.35 -10.82
C ARG A 317 4.86 -26.42 -11.70
N ASN A 318 5.02 -27.72 -11.38
CA ASN A 318 4.43 -28.83 -12.14
C ASN A 318 3.65 -29.83 -11.25
N GLY A 319 2.47 -30.24 -11.71
CA GLY A 319 1.54 -31.15 -11.03
C GLY A 319 2.00 -32.62 -10.88
N LYS A 320 3.18 -32.99 -11.39
CA LYS A 320 3.68 -34.37 -11.37
C LYS A 320 4.50 -34.78 -10.13
N HIS A 321 5.12 -33.85 -9.40
CA HIS A 321 5.97 -34.17 -8.24
C HIS A 321 5.60 -33.36 -6.99
N PRO A 322 5.66 -33.95 -5.77
CA PRO A 322 5.21 -33.31 -4.52
C PRO A 322 6.09 -32.13 -4.07
N PHE A 323 7.19 -31.84 -4.76
CA PHE A 323 8.11 -30.74 -4.43
C PHE A 323 8.14 -29.67 -5.54
N CYS A 324 8.35 -28.40 -5.16
CA CYS A 324 8.45 -27.30 -6.12
C CYS A 324 9.82 -27.23 -6.84
N SER A 325 10.85 -27.87 -6.29
CA SER A 325 12.22 -27.88 -6.82
C SER A 325 12.98 -29.14 -6.38
N LYS A 326 14.04 -29.49 -7.13
CA LYS A 326 15.00 -30.54 -6.73
C LYS A 326 15.63 -30.24 -5.37
N THR A 327 15.87 -28.96 -5.07
CA THR A 327 16.38 -28.49 -3.78
C THR A 327 15.43 -28.80 -2.63
N CYS A 328 14.13 -28.54 -2.79
CA CYS A 328 13.12 -28.89 -1.78
C CYS A 328 12.99 -30.41 -1.60
N ALA A 329 13.12 -31.19 -2.67
CA ALA A 329 13.14 -32.65 -2.58
C ALA A 329 14.38 -33.17 -1.83
N ALA A 330 15.56 -32.58 -2.05
CA ALA A 330 16.79 -32.95 -1.36
C ALA A 330 16.74 -32.60 0.13
N LYS A 331 16.27 -31.39 0.47
CA LYS A 331 16.13 -30.97 1.88
C LYS A 331 15.11 -31.82 2.63
N ALA A 332 13.99 -32.20 2.00
CA ALA A 332 13.00 -33.10 2.61
C ALA A 332 13.55 -34.51 2.93
N LYS A 333 14.54 -34.98 2.15
CA LYS A 333 15.24 -36.24 2.43
C LYS A 333 16.23 -36.13 3.59
N GLN A 334 16.84 -34.96 3.77
CA GLN A 334 17.79 -34.70 4.86
C GLN A 334 17.11 -34.52 6.23
N THR A 335 15.83 -34.13 6.26
CA THR A 335 15.06 -33.94 7.51
C THR A 335 14.33 -35.18 8.02
N ASN A 336 14.36 -36.29 7.26
CA ASN A 336 13.72 -37.57 7.62
C ASN A 336 14.73 -38.68 7.98
N HIS A 337 16.01 -38.33 8.07
CA HIS A 337 17.06 -39.07 8.78
C HIS A 337 17.37 -38.31 10.06
#